data_AF-A0A3M8EMU0-F1
#
_entry.id   AF-A0A3M8EMU0-F1
#
_cell.length_a   1.000
_cell.length_b   1.000
_cell.length_c   1.000
_cell.angle_alpha   90.00
_cell.angle_beta   90.00
_cell.angle_gamma   90.00
#
_symmetry.space_group_name_H-M   'P 1'
#
loop_
_entity.id
_entity.type
_entity.pdbx_description
1 polymer ?
#
loop_
_entity_poly.entity_id
_entity_poly.type
_entity_poly.pdbx_seq_one_letter_code
_entity_poly.pdbx_strand_id
1 'polypeptide(L)'
;MNFPSCAAPSGRAAGRLLPPRGENSVISEFHQVIDVFESVCGAEGIDGYALIGGLAVSVWATPRATEDIDILVLVAHDKGLESLTEALRAKGIEFQVHCGSVDDPVPLLVTAEIAGIPIDCIIATRKWEAEAVQRAVGIEFMGKTVRVLAPEYLVAMKLKAGGPQDLLDAARIVVQSKYDRELLDALAKRLKVTRRLEKLRQA
;
A
#
# COMPACT_ATOMS: atom_id res chain seq x y z
N MET A 1 6.82 21.38 -2.54
CA MET A 1 6.55 20.31 -3.52
C MET A 1 5.50 20.84 -4.47
N ASN A 2 5.79 20.94 -5.77
CA ASN A 2 4.78 21.25 -6.77
C ASN A 2 4.22 19.91 -7.25
N PHE A 3 2.97 19.61 -6.89
CA PHE A 3 2.26 18.45 -7.44
C PHE A 3 1.93 18.71 -8.92
N PRO A 4 2.06 17.73 -9.82
CA PRO A 4 1.64 17.89 -11.21
C PRO A 4 0.13 18.17 -11.28
N SER A 5 -0.26 19.05 -12.20
CA SER A 5 -1.66 19.36 -12.50
C SER A 5 -2.30 18.18 -13.22
N CYS A 6 -3.25 17.49 -12.58
CA CYS A 6 -4.06 16.44 -13.19
C CYS A 6 -5.50 16.94 -13.40
N ALA A 7 -6.12 16.52 -14.51
CA ALA A 7 -7.52 16.82 -14.81
C ALA A 7 -8.47 16.16 -13.80
N ALA A 8 -9.62 16.79 -13.55
CA ALA A 8 -10.60 16.36 -12.57
C ALA A 8 -11.23 14.98 -12.89
N PRO A 9 -11.58 14.18 -11.88
CA PRO A 9 -12.07 12.80 -12.07
C PRO A 9 -13.47 12.77 -12.67
N SER A 10 -13.69 11.88 -13.65
CA SER A 10 -15.01 11.36 -14.00
C SER A 10 -15.38 10.25 -13.00
N GLY A 11 -16.65 10.22 -12.57
CA GLY A 11 -17.12 9.54 -11.36
C GLY A 11 -16.75 8.06 -11.20
N ARG A 12 -16.66 7.64 -9.92
CA ARG A 12 -16.49 6.25 -9.49
C ARG A 12 -17.53 5.34 -10.14
N ALA A 13 -17.09 4.31 -10.85
CA ALA A 13 -17.95 3.20 -11.21
C ALA A 13 -18.31 2.42 -9.92
N ALA A 14 -19.59 2.22 -9.68
CA ALA A 14 -20.10 1.42 -8.57
C ALA A 14 -19.59 -0.02 -8.66
N GLY A 15 -19.25 -0.58 -7.50
CA GLY A 15 -18.64 -1.91 -7.34
C GLY A 15 -19.38 -2.99 -8.14
N ARG A 16 -18.63 -3.64 -9.03
CA ARG A 16 -19.09 -4.79 -9.79
C ARG A 16 -18.79 -6.03 -8.95
N LEU A 17 -19.83 -6.76 -8.54
CA LEU A 17 -19.65 -8.00 -7.78
C LEU A 17 -18.90 -9.01 -8.66
N LEU A 18 -17.65 -9.31 -8.29
CA LEU A 18 -16.84 -10.30 -8.99
C LEU A 18 -17.37 -11.72 -8.66
N PRO A 19 -17.41 -12.64 -9.64
CA PRO A 19 -17.83 -14.02 -9.39
C PRO A 19 -16.86 -14.72 -8.42
N PRO A 20 -17.32 -15.75 -7.67
CA PRO A 20 -16.45 -16.48 -6.75
C PRO A 20 -15.29 -17.13 -7.52
N ARG A 21 -14.06 -16.76 -7.14
CA ARG A 21 -12.82 -17.26 -7.75
C ARG A 21 -12.35 -18.53 -7.04
N GLY A 22 -11.88 -19.51 -7.80
CA GLY A 22 -11.20 -20.68 -7.22
C GLY A 22 -9.85 -20.28 -6.61
N GLU A 23 -9.40 -20.98 -5.58
CA GLU A 23 -8.15 -20.69 -4.85
C GLU A 23 -6.93 -20.59 -5.79
N ASN A 24 -6.83 -21.50 -6.75
CA ASN A 24 -5.76 -21.47 -7.77
C ASN A 24 -5.81 -20.23 -8.68
N SER A 25 -7.02 -19.68 -8.93
CA SER A 25 -7.19 -18.45 -9.71
C SER A 25 -6.65 -17.26 -8.93
N VAL A 26 -7.00 -17.17 -7.64
CA VAL A 26 -6.60 -16.07 -6.76
C VAL A 26 -5.07 -16.01 -6.61
N ILE A 27 -4.42 -17.16 -6.42
CA ILE A 27 -2.95 -17.22 -6.32
C ILE A 27 -2.30 -16.75 -7.63
N SER A 28 -2.79 -17.22 -8.78
CA SER A 28 -2.28 -16.81 -10.09
C SER A 28 -2.46 -15.32 -10.35
N GLU A 29 -3.63 -14.77 -10.02
CA GLU A 29 -3.91 -13.33 -10.18
C GLU A 29 -3.02 -12.48 -9.26
N PHE A 30 -2.83 -12.91 -8.00
CA PHE A 30 -1.90 -12.28 -7.08
C PHE A 30 -0.47 -12.30 -7.63
N HIS A 31 0.00 -13.44 -8.17
CA HIS A 31 1.32 -13.55 -8.77
C HIS A 31 1.51 -12.56 -9.91
N GLN A 32 0.53 -12.44 -10.82
CA GLN A 32 0.58 -11.50 -11.93
C GLN A 32 0.69 -10.04 -11.45
N VAL A 33 -0.03 -9.67 -10.39
CA VAL A 33 0.09 -8.34 -9.78
C VAL A 33 1.51 -8.13 -9.29
N ILE A 34 2.06 -9.04 -8.49
CA ILE A 34 3.42 -8.91 -7.96
C ILE A 34 4.47 -8.89 -9.09
N ASP A 35 4.33 -9.72 -10.12
CA ASP A 35 5.22 -9.72 -11.30
C ASP A 35 5.24 -8.35 -12.00
N VAL A 36 4.09 -7.68 -12.12
CA VAL A 36 4.02 -6.33 -12.67
C VAL A 36 4.86 -5.36 -11.83
N PHE A 37 4.67 -5.32 -10.51
CA PHE A 37 5.38 -4.37 -9.65
C PHE A 37 6.88 -4.69 -9.53
N GLU A 38 7.28 -5.95 -9.50
CA GLU A 38 8.70 -6.33 -9.56
C GLU A 38 9.35 -5.89 -10.87
N SER A 39 8.65 -6.06 -12.00
CA SER A 39 9.14 -5.60 -13.30
C SER A 39 9.19 -4.08 -13.40
N VAL A 40 8.20 -3.37 -12.85
CA VAL A 40 8.10 -1.91 -12.88
C VAL A 40 9.16 -1.27 -11.97
N CYS A 41 9.42 -1.82 -10.79
CA CYS A 41 10.50 -1.35 -9.92
C CYS A 41 11.91 -1.61 -10.48
N GLY A 42 12.05 -2.38 -11.57
CA GLY A 42 13.28 -2.46 -12.34
C GLY A 42 13.50 -1.30 -13.32
N ALA A 43 12.51 -0.42 -13.51
CA ALA A 43 12.58 0.72 -14.42
C ALA A 43 13.22 1.95 -13.75
N GLU A 44 13.77 2.86 -14.57
CA GLU A 44 14.37 4.10 -14.10
C GLU A 44 13.34 5.00 -13.39
N GLY A 45 13.69 5.46 -12.18
CA GLY A 45 12.87 6.37 -11.40
C GLY A 45 11.88 5.71 -10.43
N ILE A 46 11.93 4.39 -10.27
CA ILE A 46 11.06 3.65 -9.33
C ILE A 46 11.94 2.86 -8.36
N ASP A 47 12.15 3.41 -7.16
CA ASP A 47 13.15 2.92 -6.21
C ASP A 47 12.68 1.70 -5.39
N GLY A 48 11.37 1.39 -5.41
CA GLY A 48 10.85 0.18 -4.80
C GLY A 48 9.35 0.20 -4.53
N TYR A 49 8.85 -0.93 -4.03
CA TYR A 49 7.46 -1.06 -3.62
C TYR A 49 7.34 -1.88 -2.32
N ALA A 50 6.19 -1.76 -1.67
CA ALA A 50 5.81 -2.62 -0.56
C ALA A 50 4.30 -2.86 -0.57
N LEU A 51 3.89 -4.11 -0.36
CA LEU A 51 2.53 -4.50 -0.06
C LEU A 51 2.10 -3.86 1.27
N ILE A 52 0.94 -3.21 1.24
CA ILE A 52 0.31 -2.55 2.39
C ILE A 52 -1.13 -3.07 2.54
N GLY A 53 -1.97 -2.34 3.26
CA GLY A 53 -3.41 -2.60 3.27
C GLY A 53 -3.82 -3.96 3.87
N GLY A 54 -4.92 -4.51 3.36
CA GLY A 54 -5.55 -5.72 3.91
C GLY A 54 -4.70 -6.98 3.78
N LEU A 55 -4.01 -7.16 2.65
CA LEU A 55 -3.13 -8.31 2.45
C LEU A 55 -1.89 -8.23 3.33
N ALA A 56 -1.27 -7.06 3.49
CA ALA A 56 -0.15 -6.92 4.42
C ALA A 56 -0.55 -7.21 5.87
N VAL A 57 -1.77 -6.83 6.29
CA VAL A 57 -2.30 -7.22 7.61
C VAL A 57 -2.41 -8.74 7.72
N SER A 58 -2.85 -9.43 6.65
CA SER A 58 -2.99 -10.89 6.62
C SER A 58 -1.66 -11.64 6.67
N VAL A 59 -0.55 -10.97 6.34
CA VAL A 59 0.81 -11.50 6.51
C VAL A 59 1.23 -11.48 7.99
N TRP A 60 0.89 -10.41 8.71
CA TRP A 60 1.38 -10.18 10.08
C TRP A 60 0.39 -10.59 11.19
N ALA A 61 -0.87 -10.76 10.84
CA ALA A 61 -1.95 -11.07 11.76
C ALA A 61 -3.05 -11.88 11.07
N THR A 62 -4.11 -12.20 11.82
CA THR A 62 -5.24 -13.00 11.33
C THR A 62 -5.79 -12.42 10.03
N PRO A 63 -5.85 -13.22 8.95
CA PRO A 63 -6.30 -12.74 7.65
C PRO A 63 -7.71 -12.14 7.69
N ARG A 64 -7.93 -11.11 6.88
CA ARG A 64 -9.27 -10.58 6.58
C ARG A 64 -9.54 -10.66 5.08
N ALA A 65 -10.81 -10.80 4.71
CA ALA A 65 -11.21 -10.64 3.32
C ALA A 65 -10.88 -9.21 2.85
N THR A 66 -10.27 -9.11 1.68
CA THR A 66 -9.99 -7.87 0.94
C THR A 66 -10.11 -8.19 -0.54
N GLU A 67 -10.68 -7.28 -1.32
CA GLU A 67 -10.95 -7.50 -2.75
C GLU A 67 -9.91 -6.80 -3.64
N ASP A 68 -9.12 -5.92 -3.02
CA ASP A 68 -8.13 -5.04 -3.60
C ASP A 68 -6.71 -5.38 -3.11
N ILE A 69 -5.72 -4.95 -3.87
CA ILE A 69 -4.31 -5.00 -3.48
C ILE A 69 -3.79 -3.57 -3.36
N ASP A 70 -3.43 -3.21 -2.13
CA ASP A 70 -2.82 -1.92 -1.85
C ASP A 70 -1.28 -2.02 -1.90
N ILE A 71 -0.64 -1.11 -2.62
CA ILE A 71 0.83 -1.05 -2.75
C ILE A 71 1.31 0.37 -2.49
N LEU A 72 2.36 0.49 -1.69
CA LEU A 72 3.12 1.73 -1.52
C LEU A 72 4.30 1.71 -2.48
N VAL A 73 4.40 2.68 -3.38
CA VAL A 73 5.46 2.79 -4.38
C VAL A 73 6.37 3.97 -4.04
N LEU A 74 7.66 3.70 -3.92
CA LEU A 74 8.69 4.74 -3.80
C LEU A 74 9.19 5.09 -5.20
N VAL A 75 9.10 6.38 -5.53
CA VAL A 75 9.48 6.89 -6.84
C VAL A 75 10.44 8.07 -6.69
N ALA A 76 11.29 8.28 -7.71
CA ALA A 76 12.20 9.40 -7.76
C ALA A 76 11.44 10.74 -7.81
N HIS A 77 12.02 11.76 -7.19
CA HIS A 77 11.31 12.99 -6.82
C HIS A 77 10.90 13.87 -8.02
N ASP A 78 11.49 13.66 -9.20
CA ASP A 78 11.32 14.48 -10.41
C ASP A 78 10.55 13.76 -11.53
N LYS A 79 10.81 12.47 -11.76
CA LYS A 79 10.22 11.70 -12.87
C LYS A 79 9.41 10.48 -12.46
N GLY A 80 9.40 10.16 -11.17
CA GLY A 80 8.97 8.86 -10.70
C GLY A 80 7.52 8.49 -11.00
N LEU A 81 6.59 9.45 -10.94
CA LEU A 81 5.18 9.21 -11.32
C LEU A 81 5.03 8.98 -12.82
N GLU A 82 5.72 9.79 -13.64
CA GLU A 82 5.70 9.65 -15.10
C GLU A 82 6.24 8.28 -15.50
N SER A 83 7.42 7.91 -14.98
CA SER A 83 8.02 6.58 -15.18
C SER A 83 7.08 5.43 -14.78
N LEU A 84 6.40 5.54 -13.64
CA LEU A 84 5.41 4.53 -13.22
C LEU A 84 4.26 4.42 -14.23
N THR A 85 3.67 5.54 -14.60
CA THR A 85 2.52 5.56 -15.54
C THR A 85 2.91 5.08 -16.94
N GLU A 86 4.12 5.39 -17.41
CA GLU A 86 4.65 4.88 -18.68
C GLU A 86 4.92 3.38 -18.62
N ALA A 87 5.49 2.88 -17.51
CA ALA A 87 5.74 1.45 -17.33
C ALA A 87 4.43 0.63 -17.28
N LEU A 88 3.39 1.15 -16.62
CA LEU A 88 2.05 0.54 -16.63
C LEU A 88 1.45 0.56 -18.03
N ARG A 89 1.52 1.70 -18.74
CA ARG A 89 1.04 1.84 -20.13
C ARG A 89 1.75 0.89 -21.09
N ALA A 90 3.07 0.73 -20.97
CA ALA A 90 3.86 -0.18 -21.80
C ALA A 90 3.47 -1.64 -21.63
N LYS A 91 2.89 -2.00 -20.46
CA LYS A 91 2.33 -3.32 -20.18
C LYS A 91 0.85 -3.46 -20.58
N GLY A 92 0.24 -2.43 -21.16
CA GLY A 92 -1.17 -2.42 -21.54
C GLY A 92 -2.13 -2.34 -20.35
N ILE A 93 -1.66 -1.86 -19.19
CA ILE A 93 -2.48 -1.72 -17.98
C ILE A 93 -3.18 -0.37 -18.00
N GLU A 94 -4.51 -0.38 -17.89
CA GLU A 94 -5.30 0.83 -17.71
C GLU A 94 -5.18 1.33 -16.27
N PHE A 95 -5.03 2.65 -16.10
CA PHE A 95 -4.89 3.28 -14.79
C PHE A 95 -5.54 4.66 -14.75
N GLN A 96 -5.81 5.14 -13.54
CA GLN A 96 -6.25 6.50 -13.25
C GLN A 96 -5.34 7.12 -12.19
N VAL A 97 -4.98 8.39 -12.36
CA VAL A 97 -4.19 9.14 -11.40
C VAL A 97 -5.11 10.09 -10.64
N HIS A 98 -5.06 10.01 -9.32
CA HIS A 98 -5.81 10.86 -8.40
C HIS A 98 -4.84 11.74 -7.62
N CYS A 99 -5.03 13.05 -7.74
CA CYS A 99 -4.21 14.06 -7.05
C CYS A 99 -5.03 14.73 -5.96
N GLY A 100 -4.57 14.59 -4.72
CA GLY A 100 -5.08 15.31 -3.55
C GLY A 100 -4.25 16.56 -3.24
N SER A 101 -4.64 17.24 -2.16
CA SER A 101 -3.82 18.27 -1.53
C SER A 101 -2.59 17.67 -0.87
N VAL A 102 -1.55 18.50 -0.66
CA VAL A 102 -0.35 18.14 0.12
C VAL A 102 -0.70 17.65 1.53
N ASP A 103 -1.79 18.19 2.08
CA ASP A 103 -2.27 17.86 3.43
C ASP A 103 -3.12 16.59 3.47
N ASP A 104 -3.50 16.03 2.32
CA ASP A 104 -4.31 14.81 2.28
C ASP A 104 -3.52 13.61 2.81
N PRO A 105 -4.17 12.65 3.49
CA PRO A 105 -3.50 11.44 3.96
C PRO A 105 -2.78 10.69 2.82
N VAL A 106 -3.39 10.69 1.63
CA VAL A 106 -2.90 10.09 0.38
C VAL A 106 -2.92 11.18 -0.70
N PRO A 107 -1.85 11.97 -0.85
CA PRO A 107 -1.81 13.07 -1.82
C PRO A 107 -1.78 12.62 -3.28
N LEU A 108 -1.31 11.39 -3.53
CA LEU A 108 -1.14 10.86 -4.87
C LEU A 108 -1.41 9.36 -4.88
N LEU A 109 -2.38 8.96 -5.69
CA LEU A 109 -2.86 7.59 -5.83
C LEU A 109 -2.97 7.25 -7.32
N VAL A 110 -2.45 6.09 -7.71
CA VAL A 110 -2.69 5.51 -9.03
C VAL A 110 -3.53 4.26 -8.84
N THR A 111 -4.75 4.26 -9.38
CA THR A 111 -5.63 3.09 -9.35
C THR A 111 -5.54 2.34 -10.67
N ALA A 112 -5.45 1.03 -10.64
CA ALA A 112 -5.40 0.18 -11.83
C ALA A 112 -6.22 -1.10 -11.64
N GLU A 113 -6.42 -1.86 -12.72
CA GLU A 113 -6.93 -3.23 -12.64
C GLU A 113 -5.93 -4.17 -13.30
N ILE A 114 -5.48 -5.19 -12.56
CA ILE A 114 -4.52 -6.19 -13.06
C ILE A 114 -5.09 -7.56 -12.74
N ALA A 115 -5.21 -8.42 -13.75
CA ALA A 115 -5.82 -9.76 -13.61
C ALA A 115 -7.23 -9.72 -12.96
N GLY A 116 -8.00 -8.66 -13.23
CA GLY A 116 -9.33 -8.44 -12.64
C GLY A 116 -9.30 -8.03 -11.17
N ILE A 117 -8.14 -7.73 -10.59
CA ILE A 117 -8.00 -7.26 -9.21
C ILE A 117 -7.80 -5.73 -9.21
N PRO A 118 -8.63 -4.98 -8.47
CA PRO A 118 -8.41 -3.56 -8.23
C PRO A 118 -7.10 -3.33 -7.44
N ILE A 119 -6.26 -2.43 -7.95
CA ILE A 119 -4.97 -2.11 -7.34
C ILE A 119 -4.94 -0.64 -6.97
N ASP A 120 -4.64 -0.35 -5.71
CA ASP A 120 -4.43 0.99 -5.19
C ASP A 120 -2.93 1.23 -4.95
N CYS A 121 -2.31 2.02 -5.83
CA CYS A 121 -0.90 2.38 -5.75
C CYS A 121 -0.73 3.74 -5.09
N ILE A 122 -0.44 3.76 -3.80
CA ILE A 122 -0.11 4.98 -3.07
C ILE A 122 1.34 5.36 -3.40
N ILE A 123 1.56 6.60 -3.83
CA ILE A 123 2.92 7.09 -4.07
C ILE A 123 3.49 7.62 -2.75
N ALA A 124 4.67 7.13 -2.37
CA ALA A 124 5.40 7.61 -1.21
C ALA A 124 5.84 9.06 -1.45
N THR A 125 5.15 9.99 -0.79
CA THR A 125 5.42 11.44 -0.90
C THR A 125 6.07 11.98 0.37
N ARG A 126 6.11 11.19 1.44
CA ARG A 126 6.67 11.57 2.73
C ARG A 126 7.91 10.76 3.06
N LYS A 127 8.85 11.38 3.78
CA LYS A 127 10.11 10.74 4.20
C LYS A 127 9.89 9.41 4.94
N TRP A 128 8.89 9.34 5.81
CA TRP A 128 8.60 8.11 6.57
C TRP A 128 8.02 6.99 5.68
N GLU A 129 7.31 7.33 4.59
CA GLU A 129 6.80 6.36 3.60
C GLU A 129 7.97 5.79 2.79
N ALA A 130 8.92 6.65 2.38
CA ALA A 130 10.16 6.21 1.72
C ALA A 130 11.00 5.29 2.62
N GLU A 131 11.19 5.66 3.90
CA GLU A 131 11.84 4.81 4.90
C GLU A 131 11.12 3.46 5.04
N ALA A 132 9.78 3.46 5.00
CA ALA A 132 8.97 2.26 5.14
C ALA A 132 9.15 1.30 3.97
N VAL A 133 9.18 1.80 2.72
CA VAL A 133 9.45 0.99 1.52
C VAL A 133 10.87 0.40 1.57
N GLN A 134 11.87 1.23 1.92
CA GLN A 134 13.25 0.78 2.03
C GLN A 134 13.43 -0.32 3.10
N ARG A 135 12.67 -0.24 4.19
CA ARG A 135 12.67 -1.23 5.28
C ARG A 135 11.62 -2.32 5.14
N ALA A 136 10.94 -2.44 3.99
CA ALA A 136 10.01 -3.54 3.76
C ALA A 136 10.71 -4.89 3.97
N VAL A 137 9.95 -5.91 4.34
CA VAL A 137 10.46 -7.25 4.65
C VAL A 137 10.07 -8.18 3.50
N GLY A 138 11.01 -8.99 3.01
CA GLY A 138 10.68 -10.05 2.06
C GLY A 138 10.04 -11.22 2.79
N ILE A 139 8.79 -11.54 2.45
CA ILE A 139 8.02 -12.61 3.09
C ILE A 139 7.46 -13.54 2.01
N GLU A 140 7.52 -14.85 2.25
CA GLU A 140 6.82 -15.83 1.43
C GLU A 140 5.32 -15.76 1.72
N PHE A 141 4.55 -15.35 0.72
CA PHE A 141 3.10 -15.18 0.80
C PHE A 141 2.45 -15.68 -0.49
N MET A 142 1.44 -16.55 -0.36
CA MET A 142 0.77 -17.21 -1.48
C MET A 142 1.74 -17.87 -2.47
N GLY A 143 2.83 -18.48 -1.98
CA GLY A 143 3.82 -19.17 -2.82
C GLY A 143 4.80 -18.27 -3.58
N LYS A 144 4.85 -16.96 -3.26
CA LYS A 144 5.82 -16.02 -3.83
C LYS A 144 6.46 -15.17 -2.74
N THR A 145 7.73 -14.79 -2.91
CA THR A 145 8.37 -13.81 -2.02
C THR A 145 7.91 -12.41 -2.40
N VAL A 146 7.31 -11.67 -1.46
CA VAL A 146 6.78 -10.32 -1.69
C VAL A 146 7.37 -9.36 -0.67
N ARG A 147 7.62 -8.11 -1.09
CA ARG A 147 8.02 -7.03 -0.20
C ARG A 147 6.80 -6.55 0.57
N VAL A 148 6.75 -6.75 1.88
CA VAL A 148 5.63 -6.34 2.73
C VAL A 148 6.09 -5.26 3.70
N LEU A 149 5.26 -4.23 3.91
CA LEU A 149 5.57 -3.19 4.87
C LEU A 149 5.76 -3.80 6.27
N ALA A 150 6.84 -3.43 6.96
CA ALA A 150 7.13 -3.97 8.28
C ALA A 150 6.01 -3.60 9.30
N PRO A 151 5.75 -4.44 10.31
CA PRO A 151 4.62 -4.28 11.23
C PRO A 151 4.50 -2.89 11.87
N GLU A 152 5.62 -2.27 12.26
CA GLU A 152 5.66 -0.97 12.93
C GLU A 152 5.18 0.15 12.01
N TYR A 153 5.64 0.11 10.76
CA TYR A 153 5.24 1.07 9.74
C TYR A 153 3.78 0.86 9.33
N LEU A 154 3.34 -0.40 9.22
CA LEU A 154 1.95 -0.73 8.90
C LEU A 154 1.01 -0.27 10.02
N VAL A 155 1.33 -0.52 11.29
CA VAL A 155 0.59 0.00 12.44
C VAL A 155 0.57 1.52 12.44
N ALA A 156 1.72 2.18 12.23
CA ALA A 156 1.80 3.63 12.20
C ALA A 156 0.94 4.24 11.07
N MET A 157 0.95 3.62 9.89
CA MET A 157 0.12 4.01 8.74
C MET A 157 -1.37 3.83 9.04
N LYS A 158 -1.77 2.69 9.62
CA LYS A 158 -3.15 2.42 10.04
C LYS A 158 -3.64 3.38 11.12
N LEU A 159 -2.81 3.67 12.11
CA LEU A 159 -3.09 4.67 13.13
C LEU A 159 -3.21 6.08 12.55
N LYS A 160 -2.49 6.39 11.47
CA LYS A 160 -2.59 7.68 10.77
C LYS A 160 -3.91 7.81 10.02
N ALA A 161 -4.32 6.78 9.28
CA ALA A 161 -5.63 6.71 8.61
C ALA A 161 -6.77 6.79 9.63
N GLY A 162 -6.74 5.93 10.65
CA GLY A 162 -7.62 6.00 11.82
C GLY A 162 -9.08 5.66 11.55
N GLY A 163 -9.40 5.02 10.43
CA GLY A 163 -10.72 4.45 10.21
C GLY A 163 -11.01 3.29 11.17
N PRO A 164 -12.29 2.90 11.36
CA PRO A 164 -12.64 1.79 12.25
C PRO A 164 -11.91 0.49 11.91
N GLN A 165 -11.84 0.13 10.63
CA GLN A 165 -11.09 -1.04 10.17
C GLN A 165 -9.58 -0.88 10.39
N ASP A 166 -9.03 0.33 10.23
CA ASP A 166 -7.60 0.55 10.42
C ASP A 166 -7.18 0.37 11.88
N LEU A 167 -8.01 0.84 12.82
CA LEU A 167 -7.76 0.65 14.25
C LEU A 167 -7.84 -0.84 14.65
N LEU A 168 -8.77 -1.59 14.07
CA LEU A 168 -8.86 -3.05 14.26
C LEU A 168 -7.64 -3.78 13.69
N ASP A 169 -7.23 -3.44 12.47
CA ASP A 169 -6.05 -4.01 11.81
C ASP A 169 -4.79 -3.72 12.63
N ALA A 170 -4.60 -2.47 13.08
CA ALA A 170 -3.48 -2.08 13.93
C ALA A 170 -3.45 -2.87 15.24
N ALA A 171 -4.61 -3.05 15.89
CA ALA A 171 -4.69 -3.82 17.13
C ALA A 171 -4.30 -5.29 16.91
N ARG A 172 -4.79 -5.90 15.83
CA ARG A 172 -4.43 -7.28 15.47
C ARG A 172 -2.93 -7.46 15.25
N ILE A 173 -2.31 -6.54 14.50
CA ILE A 173 -0.86 -6.58 14.25
C ILE A 173 -0.08 -6.48 15.57
N VAL A 174 -0.44 -5.54 16.45
CA VAL A 174 0.25 -5.36 17.75
C VAL A 174 0.13 -6.60 18.65
N VAL A 175 -0.99 -7.31 18.58
CA VAL A 175 -1.20 -8.53 19.40
C VAL A 175 -0.48 -9.75 18.81
N GLN A 176 -0.44 -9.88 17.48
CA GLN A 176 -0.10 -11.15 16.83
C GLN A 176 1.28 -11.17 16.15
N SER A 177 1.88 -10.01 15.91
CA SER A 177 3.18 -9.91 15.25
C SER A 177 4.31 -9.55 16.22
N LYS A 178 5.54 -9.92 15.86
CA LYS A 178 6.73 -9.34 16.48
C LYS A 178 7.03 -8.02 15.78
N TYR A 179 7.29 -6.98 16.57
CA TYR A 179 7.59 -5.65 16.07
C TYR A 179 8.54 -4.90 17.02
N ASP A 180 9.29 -3.96 16.48
CA ASP A 180 10.15 -3.01 17.18
C ASP A 180 9.29 -1.93 17.86
N ARG A 181 9.24 -2.01 19.20
CA ARG A 181 8.44 -1.11 20.03
C ARG A 181 8.99 0.31 20.02
N GLU A 182 10.30 0.48 20.03
CA GLU A 182 10.95 1.80 20.07
C GLU A 182 10.73 2.54 18.74
N LEU A 183 10.87 1.82 17.63
CA LEU A 183 10.58 2.36 16.31
C LEU A 183 9.10 2.74 16.17
N LEU A 184 8.18 1.89 16.60
CA LEU A 184 6.74 2.20 16.57
C LEU A 184 6.42 3.45 17.40
N ASP A 185 7.02 3.59 18.59
CA ASP A 185 6.84 4.78 19.44
C ASP A 185 7.40 6.04 18.78
N ALA A 186 8.57 5.95 18.13
CA ALA A 186 9.17 7.04 17.37
C ALA A 186 8.31 7.45 16.16
N LEU A 187 7.78 6.48 15.41
CA LEU A 187 6.86 6.71 14.31
C LEU A 187 5.56 7.36 14.80
N ALA A 188 4.99 6.89 15.89
CA ALA A 188 3.76 7.45 16.44
C ALA A 188 3.92 8.92 16.85
N LYS A 189 5.08 9.29 17.43
CA LYS A 189 5.44 10.69 17.71
C LYS A 189 5.56 11.51 16.43
N ARG A 190 6.33 11.02 15.44
CA ARG A 190 6.55 11.69 14.14
C ARG A 190 5.23 11.95 13.40
N LEU A 191 4.32 10.97 13.42
CA LEU A 191 3.03 11.04 12.71
C LEU A 191 1.91 11.71 13.51
N LYS A 192 2.19 12.10 14.76
CA LYS A 192 1.25 12.70 15.72
C LYS A 192 0.05 11.78 16.04
N VAL A 193 0.31 10.49 16.20
CA VAL A 193 -0.70 9.45 16.52
C VAL A 193 -0.47 8.78 17.87
N THR A 194 0.40 9.32 18.72
CA THR A 194 0.74 8.77 20.06
C THR A 194 -0.50 8.43 20.89
N ARG A 195 -1.49 9.32 20.97
CA ARG A 195 -2.74 9.08 21.71
C ARG A 195 -3.52 7.86 21.20
N ARG A 196 -3.49 7.59 19.88
CA ARG A 196 -4.16 6.42 19.30
C ARG A 196 -3.39 5.15 19.64
N LEU A 197 -2.05 5.19 19.60
CA LEU A 197 -1.20 4.08 20.00
C LEU A 197 -1.37 3.71 21.48
N GLU A 198 -1.43 4.71 22.37
CA GLU A 198 -1.66 4.52 23.80
C GLU A 198 -3.00 3.81 24.07
N LYS A 199 -4.09 4.29 23.43
CA LYS A 199 -5.41 3.65 23.55
C LYS A 199 -5.41 2.22 23.03
N LEU A 200 -4.74 1.97 21.90
CA LEU A 200 -4.66 0.64 21.30
C LEU A 200 -3.97 -0.37 22.22
N ARG A 201 -2.94 0.04 22.98
CA ARG A 201 -2.22 -0.83 23.93
C ARG A 201 -2.96 -1.07 25.24
N GLN A 202 -4.03 -0.32 25.52
CA GLN A 202 -4.85 -0.44 26.72
C GLN A 202 -6.12 -1.29 26.49
N ALA A 203 -6.43 -1.58 25.22
CA ALA A 203 -7.56 -2.41 24.79
C ALA A 203 -7.17 -3.88 24.72
#